data_AF-A0A822GY65-F1
#
_entry.id   AF-A0A822GY65-F1
#
_cell.length_a   1.000
_cell.length_b   1.000
_cell.length_c   1.000
_cell.angle_alpha   90.00
_cell.angle_beta   90.00
_cell.angle_gamma   90.00
#
_symmetry.space_group_name_H-M   'P 1'
#
loop_
_entity.id
_entity.type
_entity.pdbx_description
1 polymer ?
#
loop_
_entity_poly.entity_id
_entity_poly.type
_entity_poly.pdbx_seq_one_letter_code
_entity_poly.pdbx_strand_id
1 'polypeptide(L)'
;MKIILNDKSDIAGLHHQLGVIAHELEYPKEAMYHYQQVLHPESDMPKTERHRQAPAYASIARLVYCKNDLDQALIHYNKTVELALIESILDKISIACYYNNIGLVYKRKRSYDQALSIFEKAL
;
A
#
# COMPACT_ATOMS: atom_id res chain seq x y z
N MET A 1 -9.62 2.86 30.94
CA MET A 1 -8.29 3.42 30.63
C MET A 1 -8.38 4.04 29.25
N LYS A 2 -8.49 5.38 29.16
CA LYS A 2 -8.62 6.11 27.89
C LYS A 2 -7.19 6.33 27.39
N ILE A 3 -6.73 5.53 26.44
CA ILE A 3 -5.43 5.74 25.81
C ILE A 3 -5.54 7.06 25.06
N ILE A 4 -4.85 8.09 25.55
CA ILE A 4 -4.74 9.37 24.86
C ILE A 4 -3.78 9.14 23.70
N LEU A 5 -4.31 8.77 22.54
CA LEU A 5 -3.57 8.72 21.27
C LEU A 5 -3.39 10.17 20.81
N ASN A 6 -2.27 10.78 21.20
CA ASN A 6 -2.01 12.20 21.00
C ASN A 6 -1.18 12.50 19.74
N ASP A 7 -0.87 11.49 18.93
CA ASP A 7 -0.17 11.66 17.66
C ASP A 7 -0.97 11.02 16.51
N LYS A 8 -1.14 11.77 15.42
CA LYS A 8 -1.76 11.31 14.17
C LYS A 8 -1.05 10.06 13.62
N SER A 9 0.25 9.92 13.89
CA SER A 9 1.05 8.74 13.52
C SER A 9 0.53 7.46 14.18
N ASP A 10 0.16 7.52 15.47
CA ASP A 10 -0.33 6.34 16.20
C ASP A 10 -1.72 5.91 15.71
N ILE A 11 -2.56 6.90 15.38
CA ILE A 11 -3.91 6.66 14.82
C ILE A 11 -3.83 6.00 13.44
N ALA A 12 -2.89 6.45 12.59
CA ALA A 12 -2.65 5.84 11.28
C ALA A 12 -2.21 4.38 11.39
N GLY A 13 -1.31 4.08 12.33
CA GLY A 13 -0.88 2.70 12.61
C GLY A 13 -2.04 1.81 13.05
N LEU A 14 -2.91 2.30 13.93
CA LEU A 14 -4.10 1.56 14.39
C LEU A 14 -5.10 1.28 13.27
N HIS A 15 -5.40 2.29 12.45
CA HIS A 15 -6.28 2.09 11.30
C HIS A 15 -5.70 1.07 10.30
N HIS A 16 -4.40 1.10 10.05
CA HIS A 16 -3.78 0.07 9.22
C HIS A 16 -3.98 -1.35 9.81
N GLN A 17 -3.73 -1.53 11.12
CA GLN A 17 -3.92 -2.82 11.77
C GLN A 17 -5.39 -3.30 11.74
N LEU A 18 -6.34 -2.40 12.03
CA LEU A 18 -7.76 -2.72 11.91
C LEU A 18 -8.15 -3.12 10.48
N GLY A 19 -7.58 -2.45 9.48
CA GLY A 19 -7.77 -2.81 8.08
C GLY A 19 -7.25 -4.21 7.74
N VAL A 20 -6.06 -4.57 8.24
CA VAL A 20 -5.47 -5.91 8.05
C VAL A 20 -6.35 -6.98 8.69
N ILE A 21 -6.78 -6.78 9.94
CA ILE A 21 -7.67 -7.72 10.64
C ILE A 21 -9.00 -7.86 9.90
N ALA A 22 -9.61 -6.75 9.47
CA ALA A 22 -10.84 -6.80 8.69
C ALA A 22 -10.65 -7.54 7.35
N HIS A 23 -9.50 -7.39 6.70
CA HIS A 23 -9.17 -8.13 5.48
C HIS A 23 -9.06 -9.64 5.75
N GLU A 24 -8.40 -10.04 6.84
CA GLU A 24 -8.26 -11.44 7.25
C GLU A 24 -9.60 -12.08 7.62
N LEU A 25 -10.53 -11.30 8.15
CA LEU A 25 -11.90 -11.71 8.44
C LEU A 25 -12.83 -11.67 7.21
N GLU A 26 -12.29 -11.43 6.02
CA GLU A 26 -13.05 -11.33 4.77
C GLU A 26 -14.13 -10.23 4.78
N TYR A 27 -13.84 -9.11 5.46
CA TYR A 27 -14.66 -7.90 5.50
C TYR A 27 -14.03 -6.78 4.64
N PRO A 28 -14.10 -6.87 3.30
CA PRO A 28 -13.34 -6.01 2.41
C PRO A 28 -13.80 -4.55 2.40
N LYS A 29 -15.05 -4.26 2.81
CA LYS A 29 -15.55 -2.88 2.89
C LYS A 29 -14.99 -2.17 4.11
N GLU A 30 -14.98 -2.86 5.24
CA GLU A 30 -14.43 -2.44 6.52
C GLU A 30 -12.90 -2.28 6.41
N ALA A 31 -12.23 -3.23 5.76
CA ALA A 31 -10.80 -3.12 5.45
C ALA A 31 -10.49 -1.86 4.63
N MET A 32 -11.24 -1.65 3.54
CA MET A 32 -11.10 -0.45 2.71
C MET A 32 -11.32 0.84 3.50
N TYR A 33 -12.37 0.89 4.32
CA TYR A 33 -12.67 2.04 5.16
C TYR A 33 -11.49 2.40 6.07
N HIS A 34 -10.91 1.41 6.73
CA HIS A 34 -9.77 1.64 7.63
C HIS A 34 -8.50 2.05 6.90
N TYR A 35 -8.18 1.43 5.76
CA TYR A 35 -7.02 1.87 4.96
C TYR A 35 -7.18 3.31 4.45
N GLN A 36 -8.40 3.73 4.10
CA GLN A 36 -8.67 5.11 3.68
C GLN A 36 -8.45 6.13 4.80
N GLN A 37 -8.64 5.78 6.08
CA GLN A 37 -8.37 6.70 7.20
C GLN A 37 -6.87 7.02 7.36
N VAL A 38 -5.98 6.21 6.77
CA VAL A 38 -4.53 6.47 6.78
C VAL A 38 -4.14 7.48 5.70
N LEU A 39 -4.95 7.58 4.64
CA LEU A 39 -4.64 8.40 3.47
C LEU A 39 -5.02 9.87 3.72
N HIS A 40 -4.02 10.73 3.66
CA HIS A 40 -4.12 12.17 3.79
C HIS A 40 -3.58 12.85 2.52
N PRO A 41 -4.11 14.02 2.14
CA PRO A 41 -3.55 14.79 1.03
C PRO A 41 -2.07 15.08 1.23
N GLU A 42 -1.28 14.94 0.16
CA GLU A 42 0.16 15.21 0.23
C GLU A 42 0.51 16.68 0.54
N SER A 43 -0.42 17.60 0.26
CA SER A 43 -0.32 19.01 0.65
C SER A 43 -0.32 19.20 2.16
N ASP A 44 -0.91 18.26 2.91
CA ASP A 44 -1.21 18.40 4.33
C ASP A 44 -0.15 17.74 5.22
N MET A 45 0.88 17.14 4.62
CA MET A 45 1.95 16.46 5.35
C MET A 45 3.35 16.68 4.73
N PRO A 46 4.39 16.79 5.57
CA PRO A 46 5.77 16.89 5.11
C PRO A 46 6.15 15.71 4.21
N LYS A 47 6.98 15.96 3.18
CA LYS A 47 7.44 14.91 2.27
C LYS A 47 8.08 13.74 3.02
N THR A 48 8.87 14.03 4.05
CA THR A 48 9.53 13.06 4.94
C THR A 48 8.56 12.09 5.61
N GLU A 49 7.28 12.44 5.74
CA GLU A 49 6.27 11.63 6.42
C GLU A 49 5.34 10.85 5.46
N ARG A 50 5.33 11.20 4.16
CA ARG A 50 4.41 10.61 3.18
C ARG A 50 4.59 9.10 3.01
N HIS A 51 5.81 8.60 3.24
CA HIS A 51 6.13 7.17 3.21
C HIS A 51 5.24 6.34 4.15
N ARG A 52 4.74 6.94 5.25
CA ARG A 52 3.85 6.26 6.22
C ARG A 52 2.52 5.79 5.60
N GLN A 53 2.12 6.35 4.45
CA GLN A 53 0.92 5.93 3.74
C GLN A 53 1.14 4.72 2.82
N ALA A 54 2.39 4.35 2.54
CA ALA A 54 2.71 3.27 1.60
C ALA A 54 2.03 1.92 1.95
N PRO A 55 2.03 1.45 3.23
CA PRO A 55 1.37 0.18 3.58
C PRO A 55 -0.14 0.20 3.32
N ALA A 56 -0.80 1.35 3.53
CA ALA A 56 -2.22 1.51 3.26
C ALA A 56 -2.51 1.45 1.75
N TYR A 57 -1.71 2.14 0.92
CA TYR A 57 -1.82 2.03 -0.54
C TYR A 57 -1.58 0.60 -1.04
N ALA A 58 -0.60 -0.11 -0.49
CA ALA A 58 -0.32 -1.51 -0.84
C ALA A 58 -1.51 -2.42 -0.52
N SER A 59 -2.14 -2.22 0.64
CA SER A 59 -3.27 -3.01 1.08
C SER A 59 -4.53 -2.74 0.25
N ILE A 60 -4.77 -1.48 -0.11
CA ILE A 60 -5.83 -1.08 -1.05
C ILE A 60 -5.57 -1.71 -2.42
N ALA A 61 -4.33 -1.66 -2.93
CA ALA A 61 -3.96 -2.26 -4.20
C ALA A 61 -4.25 -3.77 -4.23
N ARG A 62 -3.94 -4.47 -3.13
CA ARG A 62 -4.27 -5.90 -2.97
C ARG A 62 -5.77 -6.16 -3.00
N LEU A 63 -6.57 -5.38 -2.27
CA LEU A 63 -8.04 -5.50 -2.27
C LEU A 63 -8.62 -5.31 -3.69
N VAL A 64 -8.13 -4.30 -4.39
CA VAL A 64 -8.55 -3.95 -5.76
C VAL A 64 -8.10 -5.02 -6.76
N TYR A 65 -6.88 -5.55 -6.60
CA TYR A 65 -6.37 -6.70 -7.36
C TYR A 65 -7.24 -7.95 -7.18
N CYS A 66 -7.68 -8.25 -5.95
CA CYS A 66 -8.58 -9.36 -5.66
C CYS A 66 -9.95 -9.19 -6.35
N LYS A 67 -10.42 -7.94 -6.52
CA LYS A 67 -11.61 -7.60 -7.32
C LYS A 67 -11.38 -7.61 -8.83
N ASN A 68 -10.18 -7.97 -9.28
CA ASN A 68 -9.78 -8.04 -10.68
C ASN A 68 -9.75 -6.68 -11.41
N ASP A 69 -9.73 -5.57 -10.68
CA ASP A 69 -9.50 -4.25 -11.26
C ASP A 69 -7.98 -3.99 -11.32
N LEU A 70 -7.36 -4.54 -12.36
CA LEU A 70 -5.90 -4.60 -12.48
C LEU A 70 -5.28 -3.21 -12.74
N ASP A 71 -6.02 -2.30 -13.37
CA ASP A 71 -5.53 -0.94 -13.65
C ASP A 71 -5.49 -0.09 -12.39
N GLN A 72 -6.55 -0.13 -11.58
CA GLN A 72 -6.54 0.55 -10.28
C GLN A 72 -5.51 -0.07 -9.32
N ALA A 73 -5.32 -1.39 -9.35
CA ALA A 73 -4.28 -2.04 -8.57
C ALA A 73 -2.87 -1.53 -8.93
N LEU A 74 -2.58 -1.35 -10.23
CA LEU A 74 -1.31 -0.78 -10.68
C LEU A 74 -1.13 0.66 -10.19
N ILE A 75 -2.17 1.50 -10.22
CA ILE A 75 -2.09 2.89 -9.74
C ILE A 75 -1.67 2.90 -8.26
N HIS A 76 -2.34 2.11 -7.41
CA HIS A 76 -2.05 2.08 -5.98
C HIS A 76 -0.69 1.42 -5.65
N TYR A 77 -0.29 0.36 -6.34
CA TYR A 77 1.03 -0.23 -6.13
C TYR A 77 2.17 0.67 -6.62
N ASN A 78 2.01 1.36 -7.75
CA ASN A 78 3.02 2.34 -8.18
C ASN A 78 3.13 3.49 -7.18
N LYS A 79 2.00 3.96 -6.63
CA LYS A 79 2.02 4.96 -5.56
C LYS A 79 2.74 4.46 -4.31
N THR A 80 2.54 3.18 -3.96
CA THR A 80 3.26 2.53 -2.85
C THR A 80 4.77 2.60 -3.05
N VAL A 81 5.26 2.25 -4.23
CA VAL A 81 6.70 2.30 -4.56
C VAL A 81 7.22 3.73 -4.55
N GLU A 82 6.49 4.68 -5.14
CA GLU A 82 6.85 6.11 -5.15
C GLU A 82 7.05 6.63 -3.71
N LEU A 83 6.11 6.33 -2.82
CA LEU A 83 6.17 6.71 -1.42
C LEU A 83 7.28 5.99 -0.66
N ALA A 84 7.54 4.72 -0.99
CA ALA A 84 8.58 3.91 -0.36
C ALA A 84 10.00 4.39 -0.70
N LEU A 85 10.18 5.00 -1.86
CA LEU A 85 11.46 5.54 -2.31
C LEU A 85 11.77 6.92 -1.74
N ILE A 86 10.84 7.56 -1.03
CA ILE A 86 11.09 8.83 -0.37
C ILE A 86 12.17 8.64 0.70
N GLU A 87 13.28 9.36 0.52
CA GLU A 87 14.44 9.37 1.41
C GLU A 87 15.06 7.98 1.68
N SER A 88 14.71 6.97 0.88
CA SER A 88 15.11 5.57 1.11
C SER A 88 14.81 5.09 2.54
N ILE A 89 13.71 5.58 3.14
CA ILE A 89 13.35 5.29 4.53
C ILE A 89 12.92 3.83 4.69
N LEU A 90 12.23 3.28 3.69
CA LEU A 90 11.81 1.89 3.68
C LEU A 90 12.97 0.98 3.24
N ASP A 91 13.06 -0.17 3.90
CA ASP A 91 14.09 -1.15 3.59
C ASP A 91 13.91 -1.73 2.17
N LYS A 92 15.02 -2.24 1.61
CA LYS A 92 15.05 -2.79 0.25
C LYS A 92 14.10 -4.00 0.07
N ILE A 93 13.86 -4.77 1.13
CA ILE A 93 12.99 -5.96 1.10
C ILE A 93 11.54 -5.51 0.92
N SER A 94 11.11 -4.47 1.64
CA SER A 94 9.79 -3.87 1.50
C SER A 94 9.56 -3.35 0.08
N ILE A 95 10.54 -2.65 -0.50
CA ILE A 95 10.47 -2.15 -1.89
C ILE A 95 10.39 -3.31 -2.90
N ALA A 96 11.22 -4.35 -2.73
CA ALA A 96 11.19 -5.56 -3.56
C ALA A 96 9.82 -6.25 -3.52
N CYS A 97 9.21 -6.33 -2.34
CA CYS A 97 7.87 -6.89 -2.16
C CYS A 97 6.80 -6.10 -2.95
N TYR A 98 6.90 -4.77 -2.99
CA TYR A 98 6.00 -3.94 -3.79
C TYR A 98 6.20 -4.13 -5.29
N TYR A 99 7.44 -4.22 -5.77
CA TYR A 99 7.71 -4.56 -7.17
C TYR A 99 7.18 -5.94 -7.54
N ASN A 100 7.40 -6.95 -6.69
CA ASN A 100 6.84 -8.28 -6.91
C ASN A 100 5.30 -8.24 -7.08
N ASN A 101 4.60 -7.47 -6.25
CA ASN A 101 3.15 -7.31 -6.39
C ASN A 101 2.74 -6.65 -7.71
N ILE A 102 3.45 -5.61 -8.17
CA ILE A 102 3.23 -5.00 -9.50
C ILE A 102 3.46 -6.03 -10.61
N GLY A 103 4.52 -6.83 -10.52
CA GLY A 103 4.82 -7.89 -11.47
C GLY A 103 3.70 -8.94 -11.54
N LEU A 104 3.11 -9.30 -10.39
CA LEU A 104 1.94 -10.17 -10.32
C LEU A 104 0.70 -9.55 -11.00
N VAL A 105 0.53 -8.23 -10.94
CA VAL A 105 -0.54 -7.54 -11.67
C VAL A 105 -0.34 -7.64 -13.18
N TYR A 106 0.86 -7.30 -13.68
CA TYR A 106 1.16 -7.43 -15.12
C TYR A 106 1.05 -8.87 -15.62
N LYS A 107 1.51 -9.85 -14.82
CA LYS A 107 1.32 -11.27 -15.12
C LYS A 107 -0.17 -11.62 -15.27
N ARG A 108 -1.03 -11.12 -14.37
CA ARG A 108 -2.48 -11.36 -14.43
C ARG A 108 -3.13 -10.67 -15.63
N LYS A 109 -2.61 -9.50 -16.06
CA LYS A 109 -2.98 -8.83 -17.33
C LYS A 109 -2.45 -9.55 -18.58
N ARG A 110 -1.63 -10.60 -18.44
CA ARG A 110 -0.90 -11.28 -19.52
C ARG A 110 0.13 -10.39 -20.25
N SER A 111 0.55 -9.30 -19.62
CA SER A 111 1.63 -8.43 -20.10
C SER A 111 2.98 -8.95 -19.62
N TYR A 112 3.44 -10.05 -20.21
CA TYR A 112 4.59 -10.79 -19.68
C TYR A 112 5.91 -10.02 -19.74
N ASP A 113 6.16 -9.24 -20.80
CA ASP A 113 7.38 -8.43 -20.91
C ASP A 113 7.47 -7.38 -19.79
N GLN A 114 6.34 -6.74 -19.49
CA GLN A 114 6.24 -5.79 -18.37
C GLN A 114 6.41 -6.50 -17.02
N ALA A 115 5.82 -7.69 -16.87
CA ALA A 115 5.97 -8.48 -15.65
C ALA A 115 7.43 -8.85 -15.39
N LEU A 116 8.16 -9.33 -16.42
CA LEU A 116 9.58 -9.67 -16.32
C LEU A 116 10.41 -8.46 -15.90
N SER A 117 10.27 -7.34 -16.60
CA SER A 117 11.01 -6.11 -16.27
C SER A 117 10.74 -5.64 -14.84
N ILE A 118 9.52 -5.81 -14.33
CA ILE A 118 9.19 -5.46 -12.94
C ILE A 118 9.74 -6.47 -11.93
N PHE A 119 9.70 -7.78 -12.23
CA PHE A 119 10.31 -8.78 -11.36
C PHE A 119 11.82 -8.62 -11.26
N GLU A 120 12.50 -8.21 -12.34
CA GLU A 120 13.92 -7.87 -12.32
C GLU A 120 14.24 -6.70 -11.37
N LYS A 121 13.33 -5.73 -11.22
CA LYS A 121 13.49 -4.63 -10.24
C LYS A 121 13.31 -5.09 -8.78
N ALA A 122 12.73 -6.27 -8.56
CA ALA A 122 12.53 -6.83 -7.23
C ALA A 122 13.73 -7.64 -6.72
N LEU A 123 14.71 -7.96 -7.59
CA LEU A 123 15.94 -8.70 -7.26
C LEU A 123 17.08 -7.74 -6.88
#